data_AF-A0A378YTK9-F1
#
_entry.id   AF-A0A378YTK9-F1
#
_cell.length_a   1.000
_cell.length_b   1.000
_cell.length_c   1.000
_cell.angle_alpha   90.00
_cell.angle_beta   90.00
_cell.angle_gamma   90.00
#
_symmetry.space_group_name_H-M   'P 1'
#
loop_
_entity.id
_entity.type
_entity.pdbx_description
1 polymer ?
#
loop_
_entity_poly.entity_id
_entity_poly.type
_entity_poly.pdbx_seq_one_letter_code
_entity_poly.pdbx_strand_id
1 'polypeptide(L)'
;MQKSQRDVATGRDASAAAMAARRSSFQILIFGNAYFERRKNRFGGAVALKAALTKYVRRGLDLDRYWWVPEVGKETQFDAGDVFHLMEPDLHQEVYGLPEYLAALNSAWLNESATLFRRRYYKNGSHAGFILYMTDAAQDQGDVDAMREALRSAKGPGNFRDLFMYAPNGKKDGIQILPVSEVAAKDEFFNIKNVTRDDLLAAHRVPPQLMSVLPNNTGGFGDVTKAARVFGINEVQPLQERMKAVNDWIGEEVMRFGPYALADDNKGG
;
A
#
# COMPACT_ATOMS: atom_id res chain seq x y z
N MET A 1 -55.14 2.56 -13.06
CA MET A 1 -53.89 2.57 -13.86
C MET A 1 -52.95 3.60 -13.26
N GLN A 2 -52.05 3.17 -12.39
CA GLN A 2 -51.12 4.03 -11.65
C GLN A 2 -49.80 3.25 -11.52
N LYS A 3 -48.68 3.98 -11.58
CA LYS A 3 -47.26 3.56 -11.51
C LYS A 3 -46.53 3.47 -12.87
N SER A 4 -46.03 4.62 -13.30
CA SER A 4 -44.69 4.77 -13.88
C SER A 4 -44.27 6.21 -13.59
N GLN A 5 -42.98 6.44 -13.30
CA GLN A 5 -42.38 7.69 -12.80
C GLN A 5 -42.28 7.82 -11.26
N ARG A 6 -41.43 7.00 -10.67
CA ARG A 6 -40.56 7.41 -9.56
C ARG A 6 -39.20 6.79 -9.84
N ASP A 7 -38.35 7.47 -10.60
CA ASP A 7 -36.91 7.24 -10.62
C ASP A 7 -36.23 8.38 -11.36
N VAL A 8 -36.10 9.50 -10.65
CA VAL A 8 -35.03 10.46 -10.88
C VAL A 8 -34.39 10.66 -9.51
N ALA A 9 -33.47 9.76 -9.16
CA ALA A 9 -32.58 9.98 -8.03
C ALA A 9 -31.89 11.33 -8.25
N THR A 10 -31.99 12.23 -7.28
CA THR A 10 -31.43 13.57 -7.42
C THR A 10 -29.91 13.47 -7.62
N GLY A 11 -29.29 14.37 -8.40
CA GLY A 11 -27.86 14.28 -8.72
C GLY A 11 -26.90 14.19 -7.50
N ARG A 12 -27.36 14.62 -6.32
CA ARG A 12 -26.65 14.43 -5.04
C ARG A 12 -26.62 12.98 -4.57
N ASP A 13 -27.71 12.24 -4.75
CA ASP A 13 -27.84 10.85 -4.32
C ASP A 13 -26.96 9.93 -5.20
N ALA A 14 -26.91 10.22 -6.51
CA ALA A 14 -26.02 9.51 -7.43
C ALA A 14 -24.53 9.72 -7.07
N SER A 15 -24.13 10.94 -6.70
CA SER A 15 -22.77 11.23 -6.26
C SER A 15 -22.42 10.53 -4.94
N ALA A 16 -23.36 10.45 -3.99
CA ALA A 16 -23.15 9.77 -2.72
C ALA A 16 -23.02 8.25 -2.92
N ALA A 17 -23.86 7.65 -3.76
CA ALA A 17 -23.79 6.23 -4.11
C ALA A 17 -22.48 5.87 -4.81
N ALA A 18 -22.05 6.66 -5.80
CA ALA A 18 -20.76 6.46 -6.49
C ALA A 18 -19.57 6.58 -5.52
N MET A 19 -19.62 7.52 -4.58
CA MET A 19 -18.61 7.65 -3.54
C MET A 19 -18.59 6.45 -2.58
N ALA A 20 -19.75 5.94 -2.19
CA ALA A 20 -19.86 4.74 -1.37
C ALA A 20 -19.26 3.52 -2.08
N ALA A 21 -19.59 3.31 -3.36
CA ALA A 21 -19.02 2.23 -4.17
C ALA A 21 -17.49 2.34 -4.29
N ARG A 22 -16.97 3.52 -4.63
CA ARG A 22 -15.52 3.78 -4.70
C ARG A 22 -14.83 3.53 -3.36
N ARG A 23 -15.44 4.00 -2.26
CA ARG A 23 -14.90 3.83 -0.91
C ARG A 23 -14.87 2.34 -0.52
N SER A 24 -15.96 1.61 -0.71
CA SER A 24 -16.00 0.18 -0.41
C SER A 24 -15.00 -0.62 -1.24
N SER A 25 -14.85 -0.31 -2.54
CA SER A 25 -13.84 -0.91 -3.42
C SER A 25 -12.43 -0.68 -2.89
N PHE A 26 -12.12 0.53 -2.43
CA PHE A 26 -10.82 0.81 -1.83
C PHE A 26 -10.63 0.06 -0.51
N GLN A 27 -11.67 -0.03 0.32
CA GLN A 27 -11.59 -0.66 1.63
C GLN A 27 -11.40 -2.18 1.55
N ILE A 28 -12.09 -2.86 0.64
CA ILE A 28 -11.89 -4.31 0.44
C ILE A 28 -10.46 -4.59 -0.04
N LEU A 29 -9.91 -3.78 -0.96
CA LEU A 29 -8.54 -3.94 -1.45
C LEU A 29 -7.46 -3.68 -0.38
N ILE A 30 -7.69 -2.73 0.53
CA ILE A 30 -6.72 -2.37 1.56
C ILE A 30 -6.83 -3.24 2.82
N PHE A 31 -8.04 -3.54 3.26
CA PHE A 31 -8.26 -4.23 4.53
C PHE A 31 -8.70 -5.68 4.39
N GLY A 32 -9.01 -6.16 3.18
CA GLY A 32 -9.72 -7.43 2.99
C GLY A 32 -11.16 -7.39 3.52
N ASN A 33 -11.67 -6.20 3.87
CA ASN A 33 -12.96 -6.01 4.52
C ASN A 33 -13.63 -4.71 4.06
N ALA A 34 -14.92 -4.78 3.72
CA ALA A 34 -15.76 -3.62 3.47
C ALA A 34 -17.13 -3.77 4.13
N TYR A 35 -17.63 -2.68 4.68
CA TYR A 35 -18.90 -2.66 5.41
C TYR A 35 -19.89 -1.70 4.78
N PHE A 36 -21.12 -2.18 4.60
CA PHE A 36 -22.22 -1.37 4.13
C PHE A 36 -23.30 -1.28 5.21
N GLU A 37 -23.54 -0.06 5.70
CA GLU A 37 -24.58 0.25 6.66
C GLU A 37 -25.87 0.63 5.92
N ARG A 38 -26.95 -0.11 6.17
CA ARG A 38 -28.28 0.22 5.68
C ARG A 38 -28.87 1.33 6.55
N ARG A 39 -29.01 2.52 5.97
CA ARG A 39 -29.66 3.66 6.64
C ARG A 39 -31.16 3.59 6.39
N LYS A 40 -31.95 3.50 7.46
CA LYS A 40 -33.41 3.42 7.42
C LYS A 40 -34.06 4.78 7.65
N ASN A 41 -35.26 4.98 7.10
CA ASN A 41 -36.16 6.07 7.52
C ASN A 41 -36.88 5.69 8.83
N ARG A 42 -37.66 6.64 9.38
CA ARG A 42 -38.45 6.44 10.62
C ARG A 42 -39.47 5.28 10.53
N PHE A 43 -39.84 4.86 9.33
CA PHE A 43 -40.78 3.76 9.08
C PHE A 43 -40.07 2.43 8.77
N GLY A 44 -38.74 2.37 8.91
CA GLY A 44 -37.94 1.16 8.72
C GLY A 44 -37.54 0.84 7.27
N GLY A 45 -37.98 1.63 6.29
CA GLY A 45 -37.58 1.45 4.89
C GLY A 45 -36.15 1.91 4.64
N ALA A 46 -35.41 1.18 3.80
CA ALA A 46 -34.05 1.56 3.41
C ALA A 46 -34.07 2.86 2.58
N VAL A 47 -33.18 3.80 2.92
CA VAL A 47 -33.07 5.12 2.27
C VAL A 47 -31.72 5.27 1.58
N ALA A 48 -30.66 4.73 2.17
CA ALA A 48 -29.32 4.83 1.63
C ALA A 48 -28.45 3.67 2.12
N LEU A 49 -27.48 3.31 1.29
CA LEU A 49 -26.41 2.40 1.66
C LEU A 49 -25.13 3.21 1.87
N LYS A 50 -24.60 3.17 3.09
CA LYS A 50 -23.40 3.93 3.46
C LYS A 50 -22.22 2.99 3.62
N ALA A 51 -21.12 3.27 2.92
CA ALA A 51 -19.86 2.60 3.15
C ALA A 51 -19.26 3.05 4.50
N ALA A 52 -19.37 2.20 5.53
CA ALA A 52 -18.77 2.44 6.83
C ALA A 52 -17.25 2.29 6.75
N LEU A 53 -16.52 3.03 7.58
CA LEU A 53 -15.05 3.02 7.56
C LEU A 53 -14.52 1.77 8.29
N THR A 54 -14.00 0.81 7.54
CA THR A 54 -13.49 -0.50 8.00
C THR A 54 -12.55 -0.39 9.19
N LYS A 55 -11.64 0.59 9.19
CA LYS A 55 -10.71 0.84 10.31
C LYS A 55 -11.40 0.94 11.67
N TYR A 56 -12.62 1.46 11.71
CA TYR A 56 -13.37 1.74 12.94
C TYR A 56 -14.52 0.78 13.17
N VAL A 57 -14.81 -0.14 12.25
CA VAL A 57 -15.83 -1.17 12.48
C VAL A 57 -15.20 -2.35 13.21
N ARG A 58 -15.89 -2.88 14.20
CA ARG A 58 -15.54 -4.12 14.91
C ARG A 58 -16.71 -5.07 14.86
N ARG A 59 -16.43 -6.35 14.64
CA ARG A 59 -17.41 -7.43 14.70
C ARG A 59 -17.42 -8.05 16.09
N GLY A 60 -18.61 -8.31 16.63
CA GLY A 60 -18.81 -9.01 17.88
C GLY A 60 -18.43 -10.49 17.79
N LEU A 61 -18.21 -11.11 18.94
CA LEU A 61 -17.88 -12.54 19.03
C LEU A 61 -19.05 -13.45 18.61
N ASP A 62 -20.27 -12.91 18.61
CA ASP A 62 -21.47 -13.58 18.12
C ASP A 62 -21.60 -13.56 16.59
N LEU A 63 -20.64 -12.95 15.89
CA LEU A 63 -20.56 -12.81 14.44
C LEU A 63 -21.72 -12.04 13.77
N ASP A 64 -22.68 -11.55 14.55
CA ASP A 64 -23.89 -10.86 14.08
C ASP A 64 -23.85 -9.37 14.39
N ARG A 65 -23.25 -8.98 15.52
CA ARG A 65 -23.22 -7.58 15.94
C ARG A 65 -22.00 -6.85 15.39
N TYR A 66 -22.21 -5.59 15.03
CA TYR A 66 -21.14 -4.68 14.62
C TYR A 66 -21.13 -3.44 15.50
N TRP A 67 -19.94 -2.89 15.68
CA TRP A 67 -19.69 -1.71 16.50
C TRP A 67 -18.88 -0.69 15.72
N TRP A 68 -19.27 0.56 15.83
CA TRP A 68 -18.48 1.71 15.43
C TRP A 68 -17.61 2.16 16.60
N VAL A 69 -16.29 2.09 16.43
CA VAL A 69 -15.30 2.36 17.47
C VAL A 69 -14.24 3.34 16.93
N PRO A 70 -14.56 4.65 16.90
CA PRO A 70 -13.62 5.69 16.46
C PRO A 70 -12.55 5.97 17.51
N GLU A 71 -12.90 5.79 18.78
CA GLU A 71 -12.08 6.03 19.96
C GLU A 71 -12.56 5.09 21.07
N VAL A 72 -11.63 4.70 21.97
CA VAL A 72 -11.94 3.85 23.13
C VAL A 72 -12.96 4.57 24.04
N GLY A 73 -14.00 3.86 24.46
CA GLY A 73 -15.06 4.39 25.30
C GLY A 73 -16.12 5.23 24.56
N LYS A 74 -16.02 5.35 23.24
CA LYS A 74 -17.03 5.96 22.36
C LYS A 74 -17.60 4.93 21.38
N GLU A 75 -17.75 3.69 21.83
CA GLU A 75 -18.32 2.64 21.00
C GLU A 75 -19.82 2.88 20.80
N THR A 76 -20.30 2.73 19.57
CA THR A 76 -21.73 2.74 19.26
C THR A 76 -22.06 1.48 18.49
N GLN A 77 -23.03 0.71 18.97
CA GLN A 77 -23.49 -0.48 18.26
C GLN A 77 -24.28 -0.07 17.02
N PHE A 78 -24.05 -0.74 15.90
CA PHE A 78 -24.97 -0.68 14.78
C PHE A 78 -26.23 -1.50 15.09
N ASP A 79 -27.35 -1.11 14.50
CA ASP A 79 -28.59 -1.88 14.59
C ASP A 79 -28.37 -3.30 14.03
N ALA A 80 -28.94 -4.30 14.72
CA ALA A 80 -28.79 -5.69 14.33
C ALA A 80 -29.34 -5.93 12.91
N GLY A 81 -28.58 -6.63 12.08
CA GLY A 81 -28.94 -6.88 10.68
C GLY A 81 -28.90 -5.65 9.76
N ASP A 82 -28.29 -4.54 10.16
CA ASP A 82 -28.13 -3.34 9.32
C ASP A 82 -26.72 -3.13 8.76
N VAL A 83 -25.82 -4.08 9.00
CA VAL A 83 -24.47 -4.05 8.43
C VAL A 83 -24.25 -5.29 7.57
N PHE A 84 -23.95 -5.06 6.30
CA PHE A 84 -23.39 -6.09 5.42
C PHE A 84 -21.88 -6.04 5.48
N HIS A 85 -21.25 -7.19 5.74
CA HIS A 85 -19.81 -7.35 5.79
C HIS A 85 -19.35 -8.15 4.57
N LEU A 86 -18.76 -7.44 3.60
CA LEU A 86 -18.03 -8.06 2.50
C LEU A 86 -16.60 -8.36 2.98
N MET A 87 -16.21 -9.63 2.95
CA MET A 87 -14.91 -10.08 3.43
C MET A 87 -14.19 -10.92 2.39
N GLU A 88 -12.88 -10.71 2.27
CA GLU A 88 -11.97 -11.67 1.65
C GLU A 88 -11.90 -12.96 2.48
N PRO A 89 -11.54 -14.11 1.89
CA PRO A 89 -11.33 -15.33 2.66
C PRO A 89 -10.11 -15.19 3.59
N ASP A 90 -10.20 -15.79 4.77
CA ASP A 90 -9.08 -15.98 5.71
C ASP A 90 -9.03 -17.48 6.08
N LEU A 91 -7.83 -18.05 6.14
CA LEU A 91 -7.62 -19.46 6.45
C LEU A 91 -7.63 -19.76 7.95
N HIS A 92 -7.44 -18.73 8.78
CA HIS A 92 -7.24 -18.90 10.22
C HIS A 92 -8.48 -18.55 11.05
N GLN A 93 -9.43 -17.79 10.50
CA GLN A 93 -10.59 -17.28 11.22
C GLN A 93 -11.74 -16.90 10.28
N GLU A 94 -12.93 -16.72 10.86
CA GLU A 94 -14.15 -16.35 10.13
C GLU A 94 -14.67 -14.95 10.51
N VAL A 95 -13.92 -14.18 11.31
CA VAL A 95 -14.36 -12.88 11.84
C VAL A 95 -14.08 -11.75 10.84
N TYR A 96 -12.90 -11.74 10.23
CA TYR A 96 -12.45 -10.76 9.24
C TYR A 96 -11.78 -11.42 8.05
N GLY A 97 -11.84 -10.76 6.90
CA GLY A 97 -11.06 -11.14 5.73
C GLY A 97 -9.61 -10.64 5.78
N LEU A 98 -8.78 -11.26 4.95
CA LEU A 98 -7.35 -11.00 4.88
C LEU A 98 -6.98 -10.40 3.50
N PRO A 99 -6.29 -9.25 3.42
CA PRO A 99 -5.90 -8.68 2.14
C PRO A 99 -4.79 -9.50 1.46
N GLU A 100 -4.92 -9.70 0.14
CA GLU A 100 -4.01 -10.55 -0.65
C GLU A 100 -2.55 -10.05 -0.65
N TYR A 101 -2.35 -8.73 -0.58
CA TYR A 101 -1.01 -8.14 -0.68
C TYR A 101 -0.12 -8.38 0.56
N LEU A 102 -0.63 -8.97 1.65
CA LEU A 102 0.14 -9.19 2.87
C LEU A 102 1.41 -10.01 2.62
N ALA A 103 1.36 -10.97 1.69
CA ALA A 103 2.52 -11.78 1.32
C ALA A 103 3.69 -10.94 0.77
N ALA A 104 3.43 -9.75 0.21
CA ALA A 104 4.41 -8.86 -0.37
C ALA A 104 4.85 -7.70 0.55
N LEU A 105 4.45 -7.70 1.83
CA LEU A 105 4.82 -6.63 2.77
C LEU A 105 6.33 -6.47 2.94
N ASN A 106 7.07 -7.58 3.02
CA ASN A 106 8.53 -7.53 3.12
C ASN A 106 9.15 -6.87 1.88
N SER A 107 8.62 -7.16 0.69
CA SER A 107 9.04 -6.52 -0.55
C SER A 107 8.68 -5.03 -0.58
N ALA A 108 7.49 -4.64 -0.10
CA ALA A 108 7.10 -3.23 0.04
C ALA A 108 8.05 -2.45 0.95
N TRP A 109 8.32 -2.96 2.15
CA TRP A 109 9.19 -2.31 3.12
C TRP A 109 10.64 -2.24 2.65
N LEU A 110 11.14 -3.28 1.99
CA LEU A 110 12.48 -3.26 1.40
C LEU A 110 12.56 -2.21 0.26
N ASN A 111 11.52 -2.11 -0.57
CA ASN A 111 11.43 -1.11 -1.64
C ASN A 111 11.42 0.32 -1.09
N GLU A 112 10.66 0.57 -0.01
CA GLU A 112 10.62 1.84 0.71
C GLU A 112 11.99 2.16 1.32
N SER A 113 12.59 1.20 2.02
CA SER A 113 13.90 1.35 2.68
C SER A 113 15.00 1.71 1.69
N ALA A 114 15.03 1.05 0.52
CA ALA A 114 15.96 1.38 -0.56
C ALA A 114 15.77 2.81 -1.08
N THR A 115 14.52 3.28 -1.16
CA THR A 115 14.19 4.66 -1.59
C THR A 115 14.65 5.68 -0.55
N LEU A 116 14.35 5.44 0.72
CA LEU A 116 14.77 6.29 1.83
C LEU A 116 16.29 6.35 1.95
N PHE A 117 16.97 5.21 1.76
CA PHE A 117 18.43 5.13 1.73
C PHE A 117 18.99 6.02 0.62
N ARG A 118 18.54 5.85 -0.64
CA ARG A 118 19.01 6.66 -1.77
C ARG A 118 18.80 8.15 -1.55
N ARG A 119 17.64 8.54 -0.98
CA ARG A 119 17.35 9.94 -0.65
C ARG A 119 18.32 10.49 0.41
N ARG A 120 18.61 9.71 1.45
CA ARG A 120 19.58 10.08 2.51
C ARG A 120 21.01 10.14 1.96
N TYR A 121 21.41 9.16 1.17
CA TYR A 121 22.71 9.13 0.49
C TYR A 121 22.92 10.38 -0.37
N TYR A 122 21.92 10.75 -1.18
CA TYR A 122 21.99 11.98 -2.00
C TYR A 122 22.06 13.25 -1.14
N LYS A 123 21.23 13.36 -0.10
CA LYS A 123 21.24 14.53 0.81
C LYS A 123 22.56 14.70 1.57
N ASN A 124 23.22 13.59 1.89
CA ASN A 124 24.46 13.57 2.66
C ASN A 124 25.71 13.56 1.75
N GLY A 125 25.62 14.09 0.52
CA GLY A 125 26.79 14.27 -0.35
C GLY A 125 27.43 12.98 -0.86
N SER A 126 26.66 11.88 -0.96
CA SER A 126 27.16 10.56 -1.33
C SER A 126 28.13 9.94 -0.30
N HIS A 127 28.14 10.42 0.95
CA HIS A 127 28.98 9.83 1.99
C HIS A 127 28.30 8.60 2.61
N ALA A 128 28.69 7.40 2.17
CA ALA A 128 28.63 6.22 3.04
C ALA A 128 29.86 6.30 3.94
N GLY A 129 29.68 6.20 5.26
CA GLY A 129 30.75 6.53 6.20
C GLY A 129 32.06 5.78 5.96
N PHE A 130 33.17 6.32 6.47
CA PHE A 130 34.50 5.72 6.33
C PHE A 130 35.14 5.43 7.69
N ILE A 131 36.11 4.53 7.71
CA ILE A 131 36.98 4.29 8.86
C ILE A 131 38.26 5.08 8.62
N LEU A 132 38.52 6.13 9.38
CA LEU A 132 39.82 6.78 9.41
C LEU A 132 40.74 6.00 10.35
N TYR A 133 41.72 5.31 9.78
CA TYR A 133 42.71 4.53 10.48
C TYR A 133 44.03 5.32 10.57
N MET A 134 44.51 5.59 11.77
CA MET A 134 45.75 6.32 12.00
C MET A 134 46.72 5.44 12.77
N THR A 135 47.89 5.19 12.19
CA THR A 135 48.97 4.37 12.74
C THR A 135 50.18 5.19 13.16
N ASP A 136 50.29 6.42 12.66
CA ASP A 136 51.40 7.31 13.00
C ASP A 136 51.35 7.68 14.48
N ALA A 137 52.52 7.72 15.12
CA ALA A 137 52.61 8.06 16.52
C ALA A 137 52.37 9.57 16.69
N ALA A 138 51.14 9.96 17.01
CA ALA A 138 50.83 11.35 17.32
C ALA A 138 51.63 11.77 18.57
N GLN A 139 52.44 12.82 18.45
CA GLN A 139 53.24 13.32 19.58
C GLN A 139 52.39 14.03 20.64
N ASP A 140 51.20 14.52 20.29
CA ASP A 140 50.27 15.20 21.20
C ASP A 140 48.87 14.56 21.15
N GLN A 141 48.34 14.24 22.33
CA GLN A 141 46.99 13.71 22.51
C GLN A 141 45.92 14.74 22.12
N GLY A 142 46.22 16.05 22.25
CA GLY A 142 45.31 17.14 21.89
C GLY A 142 44.95 17.17 20.41
N ASP A 143 45.90 16.86 19.53
CA ASP A 143 45.68 16.83 18.08
C ASP A 143 44.80 15.64 17.66
N VAL A 144 44.95 14.50 18.33
CA VAL A 144 44.10 13.32 18.12
C VAL A 144 42.65 13.62 18.52
N ASP A 145 42.45 14.30 19.64
CA ASP A 145 41.13 14.67 20.11
C ASP A 145 40.50 15.79 19.26
N ALA A 146 41.30 16.74 18.77
CA ALA A 146 40.86 17.76 17.82
C ALA A 146 40.43 17.14 16.47
N MET A 147 41.19 16.17 15.94
CA MET A 147 40.81 15.43 14.73
C MET A 147 39.54 14.59 14.96
N ARG A 148 39.43 13.92 16.10
CA ARG A 148 38.22 13.17 16.48
C ARG A 148 37.01 14.09 16.56
N GLU A 149 37.16 15.30 17.11
CA GLU A 149 36.08 16.27 17.23
C GLU A 149 35.72 16.90 15.89
N ALA A 150 36.71 17.18 15.04
CA ALA A 150 36.51 17.61 13.66
C ALA A 150 35.71 16.58 12.85
N LEU A 151 36.03 15.28 12.97
CA LEU A 151 35.26 14.20 12.33
C LEU A 151 33.86 14.05 12.93
N ARG A 152 33.71 14.28 14.24
CA ARG A 152 32.39 14.26 14.89
C ARG A 152 31.51 15.45 14.48
N SER A 153 32.10 16.59 14.14
CA SER A 153 31.40 17.84 13.79
C SER A 153 31.19 18.02 12.29
N ALA A 154 32.03 17.41 11.43
CA ALA A 154 31.86 17.35 9.98
C ALA A 154 30.64 16.52 9.51
N LYS A 155 29.79 16.06 10.44
CA LYS A 155 28.60 15.25 10.17
C LYS A 155 27.54 16.04 9.41
N GLY A 156 27.13 15.51 8.25
CA GLY A 156 25.81 15.80 7.69
C GLY A 156 24.69 15.20 8.56
N PRO A 157 23.47 15.74 8.53
CA PRO A 157 22.36 15.26 9.35
C PRO A 157 21.93 13.83 8.98
N GLY A 158 22.34 12.86 9.80
CA GLY A 158 21.72 11.54 9.99
C GLY A 158 21.97 10.50 8.89
N ASN A 159 22.79 9.47 9.22
CA ASN A 159 22.49 8.03 9.11
C ASN A 159 23.73 7.14 8.95
N PHE A 160 24.87 7.70 8.51
CA PHE A 160 26.13 6.97 8.42
C PHE A 160 27.06 7.41 9.55
N ARG A 161 27.81 6.45 10.12
CA ARG A 161 28.75 6.72 11.21
C ARG A 161 30.16 6.52 10.69
N ASP A 162 30.93 7.60 10.65
CA ASP A 162 32.37 7.51 10.46
C ASP A 162 33.01 6.96 11.74
N LEU A 163 34.01 6.09 11.57
CA LEU A 163 34.73 5.47 12.68
C LEU A 163 36.18 5.95 12.66
N PHE A 164 36.66 6.46 13.79
CA PHE A 164 38.07 6.80 13.96
C PHE A 164 38.76 5.70 14.78
N MET A 165 39.79 5.07 14.19
CA MET A 165 40.58 4.04 14.84
C MET A 165 42.05 4.49 14.92
N TYR A 166 42.51 4.77 16.14
CA TYR A 166 43.91 5.10 16.43
C TYR A 166 44.63 3.84 16.91
N ALA A 167 45.66 3.41 16.18
CA ALA A 167 46.46 2.23 16.50
C ALA A 167 47.96 2.55 16.30
N PRO A 168 48.58 3.25 17.27
CA PRO A 168 49.97 3.68 17.16
C PRO A 168 50.91 2.48 16.95
N ASN A 169 51.90 2.63 16.08
CA ASN A 169 52.84 1.58 15.66
C ASN A 169 52.21 0.40 14.88
N GLY A 170 51.00 0.58 14.34
CA GLY A 170 50.41 -0.35 13.37
C GLY A 170 51.22 -0.42 12.08
N LYS A 171 51.16 -1.55 11.36
CA LYS A 171 51.84 -1.68 10.05
C LYS A 171 50.96 -1.11 8.92
N LYS A 172 51.63 -0.43 7.96
CA LYS A 172 51.14 0.26 6.75
C LYS A 172 50.81 1.75 6.97
N ASP A 173 50.84 2.55 5.89
CA ASP A 173 50.79 4.02 5.77
C ASP A 173 50.16 4.79 6.95
N GLY A 174 50.80 5.89 7.41
CA GLY A 174 50.51 6.59 8.69
C GLY A 174 49.07 7.05 8.92
N ILE A 175 48.33 7.43 7.87
CA ILE A 175 46.90 7.75 7.90
C ILE A 175 46.24 7.10 6.68
N GLN A 176 45.15 6.36 6.90
CA GLN A 176 44.39 5.68 5.85
C GLN A 176 42.90 5.94 6.03
N ILE A 177 42.22 6.26 4.92
CA ILE A 177 40.78 6.27 4.84
C ILE A 177 40.35 4.92 4.27
N LEU A 178 39.73 4.08 5.10
CA LEU A 178 39.14 2.82 4.69
C LEU A 178 37.65 3.05 4.41
N PRO A 179 37.20 3.05 3.15
CA PRO A 179 35.78 3.21 2.86
C PRO A 179 34.99 2.04 3.44
N VAL A 180 33.90 2.29 4.17
CA VAL A 180 32.97 1.22 4.57
C VAL A 180 32.13 0.86 3.35
N SER A 181 32.75 0.11 2.42
CA SER A 181 32.15 -0.51 1.24
C SER A 181 31.11 0.34 0.51
N GLU A 182 31.58 1.38 -0.17
CA GLU A 182 30.74 2.23 -1.03
C GLU A 182 30.45 1.59 -2.41
N VAL A 183 31.24 0.58 -2.81
CA VAL A 183 31.33 0.09 -4.20
C VAL A 183 30.39 -1.09 -4.51
N ALA A 184 30.00 -1.90 -3.52
CA ALA A 184 29.11 -3.05 -3.77
C ALA A 184 27.60 -2.73 -3.66
N ALA A 185 27.23 -1.67 -2.93
CA ALA A 185 25.82 -1.38 -2.65
C ALA A 185 25.11 -0.62 -3.79
N LYS A 186 25.84 0.17 -4.59
CA LYS A 186 25.25 1.02 -5.65
C LYS A 186 24.50 0.20 -6.71
N ASP A 187 25.07 -0.92 -7.14
CA ASP A 187 24.47 -1.80 -8.15
C ASP A 187 23.27 -2.57 -7.57
N GLU A 188 23.32 -2.92 -6.28
CA GLU A 188 22.30 -3.75 -5.67
C GLU A 188 20.98 -3.00 -5.39
N PHE A 189 21.01 -1.67 -5.16
CA PHE A 189 19.77 -0.92 -4.98
C PHE A 189 18.86 -0.93 -6.21
N PHE A 190 19.44 -0.96 -7.42
CA PHE A 190 18.66 -1.08 -8.64
C PHE A 190 17.98 -2.45 -8.72
N ASN A 191 18.73 -3.53 -8.42
CA ASN A 191 18.22 -4.88 -8.38
C ASN A 191 17.10 -5.04 -7.33
N ILE A 192 17.33 -4.58 -6.10
CA ILE A 192 16.33 -4.58 -5.03
C ILE A 192 15.05 -3.88 -5.50
N LYS A 193 15.17 -2.68 -6.11
CA LYS A 193 14.00 -1.92 -6.57
C LYS A 193 13.24 -2.62 -7.69
N ASN A 194 13.92 -3.34 -8.58
CA ASN A 194 13.26 -4.09 -9.65
C ASN A 194 12.57 -5.35 -9.11
N VAL A 195 13.27 -6.19 -8.35
CA VAL A 195 12.69 -7.42 -7.76
C VAL A 195 11.48 -7.08 -6.90
N THR A 196 11.64 -6.13 -5.97
CA THR A 196 10.54 -5.75 -5.09
C THR A 196 9.38 -5.06 -5.82
N ARG A 197 9.63 -4.36 -6.94
CA ARG A 197 8.55 -3.83 -7.80
C ARG A 197 7.77 -4.99 -8.41
N ASP A 198 8.46 -5.99 -8.95
CA ASP A 198 7.84 -7.10 -9.64
C ASP A 198 7.04 -7.99 -8.66
N ASP A 199 7.53 -8.19 -7.43
CA ASP A 199 6.79 -8.83 -6.33
C ASP A 199 5.48 -8.09 -6.02
N LEU A 200 5.51 -6.76 -5.93
CA LEU A 200 4.33 -5.94 -5.64
C LEU A 200 3.31 -5.97 -6.80
N LEU A 201 3.78 -5.94 -8.04
CA LEU A 201 2.93 -6.08 -9.23
C LEU A 201 2.26 -7.46 -9.26
N ALA A 202 3.01 -8.51 -8.94
CA ALA A 202 2.49 -9.87 -8.86
C ALA A 202 1.45 -10.01 -7.74
N ALA A 203 1.69 -9.45 -6.56
CA ALA A 203 0.77 -9.48 -5.43
C ALA A 203 -0.55 -8.77 -5.71
N HIS A 204 -0.53 -7.67 -6.47
CA HIS A 204 -1.74 -6.97 -6.89
C HIS A 204 -2.34 -7.49 -8.20
N ARG A 205 -1.64 -8.39 -8.91
CA ARG A 205 -2.05 -8.96 -10.19
C ARG A 205 -2.40 -7.92 -11.27
N VAL A 206 -1.85 -6.71 -11.16
CA VAL A 206 -2.09 -5.62 -12.12
C VAL A 206 -1.01 -5.65 -13.21
N PRO A 207 -1.40 -5.69 -14.50
CA PRO A 207 -0.42 -5.61 -15.58
C PRO A 207 0.43 -4.33 -15.50
N PRO A 208 1.77 -4.42 -15.62
CA PRO A 208 2.68 -3.29 -15.45
C PRO A 208 2.38 -2.11 -16.40
N GLN A 209 1.97 -2.42 -17.62
CA GLN A 209 1.61 -1.41 -18.64
C GLN A 209 0.39 -0.56 -18.28
N LEU A 210 -0.51 -1.04 -17.40
CA LEU A 210 -1.62 -0.24 -16.87
C LEU A 210 -1.18 0.67 -15.71
N MET A 211 -0.01 0.39 -15.12
CA MET A 211 0.57 1.10 -13.99
C MET A 211 1.62 2.13 -14.42
N SER A 212 1.68 2.47 -15.72
CA SER A 212 2.69 3.37 -16.29
C SER A 212 4.14 2.90 -16.05
N VAL A 213 4.35 1.60 -15.84
CA VAL A 213 5.69 1.03 -15.76
C VAL A 213 6.26 0.97 -17.17
N LEU A 214 7.51 1.44 -17.33
CA LEU A 214 8.23 1.34 -18.59
C LEU A 214 8.92 -0.03 -18.71
N PRO A 215 8.89 -0.65 -19.90
CA PRO A 215 9.60 -1.91 -20.13
C PRO A 215 11.11 -1.68 -20.10
N ASN A 216 11.84 -2.63 -19.50
CA ASN A 216 13.30 -2.61 -19.45
C ASN A 216 13.95 -3.35 -20.64
N ASN A 217 13.16 -3.93 -21.54
CA ASN A 217 13.61 -4.71 -22.70
C ASN A 217 13.12 -4.08 -24.02
N THR A 218 13.80 -4.39 -25.12
CA THR A 218 13.48 -3.90 -26.48
C THR A 218 12.14 -4.41 -27.03
N GLY A 219 11.58 -5.49 -26.45
CA GLY A 219 10.31 -6.08 -26.89
C GLY A 219 9.03 -5.46 -26.31
N GLY A 220 9.13 -4.64 -25.26
CA GLY A 220 7.96 -4.02 -24.61
C GLY A 220 7.03 -5.00 -23.88
N PHE A 221 5.87 -4.52 -23.43
CA PHE A 221 4.84 -5.32 -22.74
C PHE A 221 3.75 -5.89 -23.67
N GLY A 222 3.80 -5.56 -24.97
CA GLY A 222 2.79 -5.97 -25.94
C GLY A 222 1.56 -5.05 -25.97
N ASP A 223 0.41 -5.62 -26.30
CA ASP A 223 -0.85 -4.91 -26.51
C ASP A 223 -1.54 -4.57 -25.16
N VAL A 224 -1.64 -3.27 -24.87
CA VAL A 224 -2.24 -2.73 -23.65
C VAL A 224 -3.73 -3.07 -23.56
N THR A 225 -4.46 -3.06 -24.69
CA THR A 225 -5.89 -3.35 -24.75
C THR A 225 -6.16 -4.80 -24.35
N LYS A 226 -5.37 -5.75 -24.86
CA LYS A 226 -5.49 -7.16 -24.48
C LYS A 226 -5.21 -7.39 -23.00
N ALA A 227 -4.19 -6.74 -22.45
CA ALA A 227 -3.90 -6.86 -21.02
C ALA A 227 -4.97 -6.22 -20.14
N ALA A 228 -5.50 -5.05 -20.53
CA ALA A 228 -6.64 -4.42 -19.87
C ALA A 228 -7.87 -5.33 -19.87
N ARG A 229 -8.14 -6.02 -20.99
CA ARG A 229 -9.23 -7.00 -21.11
C ARG A 229 -9.06 -8.18 -20.16
N VAL A 230 -7.90 -8.84 -20.18
CA VAL A 230 -7.64 -10.00 -19.30
C VAL A 230 -7.73 -9.59 -17.83
N PHE A 231 -7.15 -8.44 -17.45
CA PHE A 231 -7.25 -7.89 -16.11
C PHE A 231 -8.71 -7.57 -15.73
N GLY A 232 -9.47 -6.95 -16.63
CA GLY A 232 -10.88 -6.63 -16.41
C GLY A 232 -11.72 -7.88 -16.14
N ILE A 233 -11.52 -8.94 -16.92
CA ILE A 233 -12.27 -10.20 -16.80
C ILE A 233 -11.85 -11.01 -15.56
N ASN A 234 -10.56 -11.09 -15.25
CA ASN A 234 -10.05 -11.99 -14.22
C ASN A 234 -9.95 -11.34 -12.83
N GLU A 235 -9.81 -10.02 -12.76
CA GLU A 235 -9.58 -9.31 -11.48
C GLU A 235 -10.74 -8.38 -11.14
N VAL A 236 -11.17 -7.55 -12.09
CA VAL A 236 -12.19 -6.52 -11.82
C VAL A 236 -13.59 -7.11 -11.75
N GLN A 237 -13.97 -7.94 -12.73
CA GLN A 237 -15.31 -8.52 -12.80
C GLN A 237 -15.65 -9.44 -11.61
N PRO A 238 -14.75 -10.32 -11.12
CA PRO A 238 -15.03 -11.13 -9.93
C PRO A 238 -15.18 -10.27 -8.66
N LEU A 239 -14.38 -9.19 -8.52
CA LEU A 239 -14.56 -8.24 -7.43
C LEU A 239 -15.93 -7.55 -7.50
N GLN A 240 -16.32 -7.08 -8.69
CA GLN A 240 -17.64 -6.49 -8.91
C GLN A 240 -18.77 -7.47 -8.56
N GLU A 241 -18.65 -8.73 -8.96
CA GLU A 241 -19.65 -9.76 -8.67
C GLU A 241 -19.78 -10.01 -7.17
N ARG A 242 -18.65 -10.14 -6.45
CA ARG A 242 -18.68 -10.26 -4.99
C ARG A 242 -19.32 -9.05 -4.30
N MET A 243 -19.08 -7.85 -4.83
CA MET A 243 -19.72 -6.64 -4.31
C MET A 243 -21.25 -6.63 -4.53
N LYS A 244 -21.77 -7.28 -5.58
CA LYS A 244 -23.21 -7.40 -5.81
C LYS A 244 -23.93 -8.27 -4.78
N ALA A 245 -23.22 -9.08 -3.99
CA ALA A 245 -23.82 -9.85 -2.89
C ALA A 245 -24.60 -8.97 -1.88
N VAL A 246 -24.30 -7.66 -1.84
CA VAL A 246 -25.10 -6.70 -1.07
C VAL A 246 -26.55 -6.60 -1.52
N ASN A 247 -26.84 -6.84 -2.81
CA ASN A 247 -28.19 -6.84 -3.35
C ASN A 247 -29.02 -7.98 -2.75
N ASP A 248 -28.43 -9.17 -2.67
CA ASP A 248 -29.09 -10.35 -2.08
C ASP A 248 -29.37 -10.13 -0.59
N TRP A 249 -28.43 -9.49 0.12
CA TRP A 249 -28.62 -9.15 1.53
C TRP A 249 -29.73 -8.11 1.76
N ILE A 250 -29.85 -7.09 0.89
CA ILE A 250 -30.93 -6.09 0.98
C ILE A 250 -32.26 -6.65 0.48
N GLY A 251 -32.23 -7.58 -0.48
CA GLY A 251 -33.38 -8.05 -1.24
C GLY A 251 -33.79 -7.12 -2.40
N GLU A 252 -32.93 -6.17 -2.78
CA GLU A 252 -33.17 -5.18 -3.85
C GLU A 252 -31.90 -4.94 -4.67
N GLU A 253 -32.03 -4.66 -5.98
CA GLU A 253 -30.88 -4.33 -6.84
C GLU A 253 -30.40 -2.89 -6.56
N VAL A 254 -29.49 -2.72 -5.60
CA VAL A 254 -28.91 -1.41 -5.23
C VAL A 254 -27.54 -1.15 -5.87
N MET A 255 -26.84 -2.21 -6.28
CA MET A 255 -25.51 -2.15 -6.88
C MET A 255 -25.49 -2.87 -8.22
N ARG A 256 -25.14 -2.14 -9.27
CA ARG A 256 -25.03 -2.66 -10.64
C ARG A 256 -23.76 -2.15 -11.29
N PHE A 257 -23.13 -3.02 -12.07
CA PHE A 257 -21.97 -2.70 -12.89
C PHE A 257 -22.35 -2.87 -14.36
N GLY A 258 -21.92 -1.93 -15.19
CA GLY A 258 -22.06 -2.05 -16.64
C GLY A 258 -21.08 -3.08 -17.21
N PRO A 259 -21.32 -3.56 -18.44
CA PRO A 259 -20.36 -4.42 -19.14
C PRO A 259 -19.01 -3.70 -19.26
N TYR A 260 -17.92 -4.47 -19.18
CA TYR A 260 -16.59 -3.92 -19.37
C TYR A 260 -16.40 -3.57 -20.85
N ALA A 261 -16.23 -2.28 -21.15
CA ALA A 261 -16.25 -1.77 -22.53
C ALA A 261 -15.21 -2.43 -23.47
N LEU A 262 -14.09 -2.93 -22.94
CA LEU A 262 -13.07 -3.63 -23.73
C LEU A 262 -13.26 -5.16 -23.79
N ALA A 263 -14.27 -5.71 -23.09
CA ALA A 263 -14.61 -7.13 -23.16
C ALA A 263 -15.57 -7.45 -24.32
N ASP A 264 -16.30 -6.45 -24.84
CA ASP A 264 -17.23 -6.60 -25.95
C ASP A 264 -16.46 -6.60 -27.28
N ASP A 265 -16.20 -7.80 -27.83
CA ASP A 265 -15.53 -8.02 -29.12
C ASP A 265 -16.31 -7.48 -30.35
N ASN A 266 -17.41 -6.74 -30.13
CA ASN A 266 -18.37 -6.41 -31.19
C ASN A 266 -18.47 -4.92 -31.56
N LYS A 267 -17.43 -4.13 -31.26
CA LYS A 267 -17.32 -2.75 -31.79
C LYS A 267 -15.93 -2.47 -32.37
N GLY A 268 -15.84 -2.68 -33.69
CA GLY A 268 -14.78 -2.21 -34.60
C GLY A 268 -13.73 -3.29 -34.88
N GLY A 269 -13.49 -3.70 -36.12
CA GLY A 269 -13.59 -2.99 -37.39
C GLY A 269 -12.23 -3.03 -38.07
#